data_AF-A0A9Q3FZV9-F1
#
_entry.id   AF-A0A9Q3FZV9-F1
#
_cell.length_a   1.000
_cell.length_b   1.000
_cell.length_c   1.000
_cell.angle_alpha   90.00
_cell.angle_beta   90.00
_cell.angle_gamma   90.00
#
_symmetry.space_group_name_H-M   'P 1'
#
loop_
_entity.id
_entity.type
_entity.pdbx_description
1 polymer ?
#
loop_
_entity_poly.entity_id
_entity_poly.type
_entity_poly.pdbx_seq_one_letter_code
_entity_poly.pdbx_strand_id
1 'polypeptide(L)' 'MLRRPPYPASLETRQEIEKHINELLEMDVIRKREHNEIVEITTTVLITWNYGKSGLCGDFRALNNYTKSDRYSI' A
#
# COMPACT_ATOMS: atom_id res chain seq x y z
N MET A 1 -13.18 -2.40 -9.98
CA MET A 1 -13.20 -3.27 -8.80
C MET A 1 -12.26 -2.70 -7.74
N LEU A 2 -12.78 -2.40 -6.54
CA LEU A 2 -12.04 -1.76 -5.43
C LEU A 2 -11.34 -2.74 -4.50
N ARG A 3 -11.68 -4.04 -4.59
CA ARG A 3 -10.94 -5.11 -3.95
C ARG A 3 -10.04 -5.76 -5.00
N ARG A 4 -8.74 -5.69 -4.78
CA ARG A 4 -7.74 -6.31 -5.66
C ARG A 4 -6.95 -7.36 -4.88
N PRO A 5 -6.68 -8.54 -5.47
CA PRO A 5 -5.75 -9.49 -4.89
C PRO A 5 -4.34 -8.92 -4.92
N PRO A 6 -3.46 -9.31 -3.97
CA PRO A 6 -2.06 -8.88 -3.97
C PRO A 6 -1.36 -9.31 -5.27
N TYR A 7 -0.40 -8.49 -5.70
CA TYR A 7 0.43 -8.84 -6.85
C TYR A 7 1.39 -9.99 -6.48
N PRO A 8 1.70 -10.88 -7.44
CA PRO A 8 2.76 -11.86 -7.23
C PRO A 8 4.09 -11.12 -7.02
N ALA A 9 4.87 -11.58 -6.05
CA ALA A 9 6.15 -10.97 -5.67
C ALA A 9 7.23 -12.05 -5.53
N SER A 10 8.46 -11.73 -5.96
CA SER A 10 9.64 -12.55 -5.70
C SER A 10 9.94 -12.60 -4.19
N LEU A 11 10.82 -13.51 -3.78
CA LEU A 11 11.25 -13.61 -2.37
C LEU A 11 11.87 -12.29 -1.88
N GLU A 12 12.78 -11.73 -2.67
CA GLU A 12 13.43 -10.43 -2.39
C GLU A 12 12.38 -9.31 -2.24
N THR A 13 11.43 -9.20 -3.18
CA THR A 13 10.38 -8.19 -3.09
C THR A 13 9.51 -8.37 -1.84
N ARG A 14 9.21 -9.62 -1.44
CA ARG A 14 8.44 -9.87 -0.20
C ARG A 14 9.21 -9.43 1.03
N GLN A 15 10.50 -9.71 1.10
CA GLN A 15 11.36 -9.31 2.23
C GLN A 15 11.41 -7.78 2.36
N GLU A 16 11.55 -7.07 1.23
CA GLU A 16 11.52 -5.61 1.25
C GLU A 16 10.15 -5.05 1.63
N ILE A 17 9.05 -5.65 1.14
CA ILE A 17 7.69 -5.27 1.58
C ILE A 17 7.57 -5.44 3.09
N GLU A 18 7.97 -6.59 3.63
CA GLU A 18 7.88 -6.88 5.06
C GLU A 18 8.69 -5.88 5.90
N LYS A 19 9.91 -5.56 5.46
CA LYS A 19 10.74 -4.53 6.07
C LYS A 19 10.01 -3.18 6.15
N HIS A 20 9.51 -2.66 5.02
CA HIS A 20 8.81 -1.37 4.97
C HIS A 20 7.52 -1.39 5.82
N ILE A 21 6.77 -2.50 5.80
CA ILE A 21 5.55 -2.64 6.61
C ILE A 21 5.87 -2.62 8.11
N ASN A 22 6.93 -3.31 8.54
CA ASN A 22 7.35 -3.31 9.94
C ASN A 22 7.79 -1.92 10.41
N GLU A 23 8.58 -1.20 9.60
CA GLU A 23 8.96 0.19 9.90
C GLU A 23 7.72 1.09 10.06
N LEU A 24 6.72 0.96 9.18
CA LEU A 24 5.49 1.74 9.26
C LEU A 24 4.60 1.37 10.45
N LEU A 25 4.62 0.10 10.88
CA LEU A 25 3.92 -0.36 12.08
C LEU A 25 4.60 0.20 13.35
N GLU A 26 5.93 0.18 13.41
CA GLU A 26 6.71 0.73 14.53
C GLU A 26 6.51 2.25 14.67
N MET A 27 6.35 2.95 13.55
CA MET A 27 6.06 4.38 13.50
C MET A 27 4.58 4.74 13.77
N ASP A 28 3.71 3.76 13.99
CA ASP A 28 2.26 3.94 14.14
C ASP A 28 1.59 4.67 12.95
N VAL A 29 2.15 4.52 11.76
CA VAL A 29 1.60 5.09 10.51
C VAL A 29 0.51 4.20 9.93
N ILE A 30 0.67 2.89 10.10
CA ILE A 30 -0.32 1.87 9.70
C ILE A 30 -0.58 0.93 10.87
N ARG A 31 -1.71 0.22 10.84
CA ARG A 31 -2.04 -0.80 11.83
C ARG A 31 -2.48 -2.10 11.18
N LYS A 32 -2.32 -3.21 11.90
CA LYS A 32 -2.98 -4.45 11.54
C LYS A 32 -4.49 -4.28 11.71
N ARG A 33 -5.24 -4.85 10.77
CA ARG A 33 -6.70 -4.85 10.84
C ARG A 33 -7.21 -5.98 11.73
N GLU A 34 -8.35 -5.76 12.37
CA GLU A 34 -9.02 -6.77 13.18
C GLU A 34 -9.74 -7.80 12.30
N HIS A 35 -9.92 -9.02 12.82
CA HIS A 35 -10.50 -10.14 12.06
C HIS A 35 -11.90 -9.85 11.50
N ASN A 36 -12.73 -9.11 12.24
CA ASN A 36 -14.12 -8.80 11.88
C ASN A 36 -14.31 -7.40 11.30
N GLU A 37 -13.23 -6.67 11.04
CA GLU A 37 -13.33 -5.34 10.44
C GLU A 37 -13.81 -5.49 8.99
N ILE A 38 -14.79 -4.70 8.55
CA ILE A 38 -15.22 -4.72 7.14
C ILE A 38 -14.21 -3.89 6.33
N VAL A 39 -13.59 -4.48 5.29
CA VAL A 39 -12.80 -3.72 4.29
C VAL A 39 -13.65 -3.56 3.04
N GLU A 40 -13.98 -2.34 2.64
CA GLU A 40 -14.64 -2.13 1.35
C GLU A 40 -13.62 -2.05 0.21
N ILE A 41 -12.40 -1.59 0.51
CA ILE A 41 -11.37 -1.26 -0.47
C ILE A 41 -10.05 -1.91 -0.08
N THR A 42 -9.39 -2.59 -1.02
CA THR A 42 -8.03 -3.09 -0.83
C THR A 42 -7.11 -2.53 -1.91
N THR A 43 -6.08 -1.80 -1.47
CA THR A 43 -5.01 -1.34 -2.35
C THR A 43 -3.83 -2.30 -2.24
N THR A 44 -3.32 -2.75 -3.38
CA THR A 44 -2.10 -3.55 -3.44
C THR A 44 -0.87 -2.67 -3.31
N VAL A 45 0.20 -3.20 -2.71
CA VAL A 45 1.49 -2.52 -2.62
C VAL A 45 2.52 -3.18 -3.54
N LEU A 46 3.52 -2.40 -3.94
CA LEU A 46 4.65 -2.85 -4.73
C LEU A 46 5.94 -2.15 -4.27
N ILE A 47 7.08 -2.75 -4.59
CA ILE A 47 8.39 -2.13 -4.37
C ILE A 47 8.84 -1.43 -5.64
N THR A 48 9.34 -0.22 -5.46
CA THR A 48 10.06 0.55 -6.49
C THR A 48 11.50 0.68 -6.06
N TRP A 49 12.43 0.59 -7.01
CA TRP A 49 13.85 0.69 -6.74
C TRP A 49 14.40 1.99 -7.31
N ASN A 50 15.12 2.75 -6.50
CA ASN A 50 15.80 3.96 -6.94
C ASN A 50 17.13 4.14 -6.22
N TYR A 51 18.23 4.31 -6.96
CA TYR A 51 19.60 4.47 -6.43
C TYR A 51 19.98 3.47 -5.31
N GLY A 52 19.62 2.18 -5.49
CA GLY A 52 19.92 1.13 -4.52
C GLY A 52 19.05 1.15 -3.26
N LYS A 53 18.01 1.99 -3.21
CA LYS A 53 17.03 2.02 -2.14
C LYS A 53 15.67 1.53 -2.65
N SER A 54 15.00 0.73 -1.84
CA SER A 54 13.62 0.30 -2.08
C SER A 54 12.65 1.33 -1.49
N GLY A 55 11.53 1.55 -2.17
CA GLY A 55 10.40 2.33 -1.68
C GLY A 55 9.09 1.56 -1.85
N LEU A 56 8.27 1.54 -0.80
CA LEU A 56 6.94 0.96 -0.82
C LEU A 56 5.94 1.92 -1.47
N CYS A 57 5.22 1.45 -2.49
CA CYS A 57 4.21 2.25 -3.20
C CYS A 57 2.86 1.52 -3.23
N GLY A 58 1.79 2.21 -2.85
CA GLY A 58 0.42 1.70 -2.97
C GLY A 58 -0.18 2.01 -4.35
N ASP A 59 -0.78 1.02 -5.00
CA ASP A 59 -1.52 1.21 -6.25
C ASP A 59 -2.92 1.79 -5.99
N PHE A 60 -2.96 3.11 -5.74
CA PHE A 60 -4.21 3.83 -5.51
C PHE A 60 -4.96 4.22 -6.78
N ARG A 61 -4.58 3.75 -7.98
CA ARG A 61 -5.22 4.19 -9.23
C ARG A 61 -6.73 3.92 -9.25
N ALA A 62 -7.16 2.77 -8.76
CA ALA A 62 -8.59 2.44 -8.66
C ALA A 62 -9.31 3.31 -7.62
N LEU A 63 -8.66 3.58 -6.48
CA LEU A 63 -9.21 4.43 -5.44
C LEU A 63 -9.37 5.87 -5.94
N ASN A 64 -8.34 6.41 -6.60
CA ASN A 64 -8.34 7.77 -7.14
C ASN A 64 -9.46 8.01 -8.16
N ASN A 65 -9.79 6.99 -8.96
CA ASN A 65 -10.93 7.06 -9.89
C ASN A 65 -12.30 6.97 -9.19
N TYR A 66 -12.35 6.37 -8.00
CA TYR A 66 -13.57 6.23 -7.20
C TYR A 66 -13.84 7.46 -6.33
N THR A 67 -12.79 8.09 -5.81
CA THR A 67 -12.89 9.28 -4.96
C THR A 67 -13.06 10.55 -5.77
N LYS A 68 -13.84 11.50 -5.25
CA LYS A 68 -13.92 12.85 -5.82
C LYS A 68 -12.70 13.66 -5.36
N SER A 69 -11.97 14.24 -6.31
CA SER A 69 -10.86 15.15 -6.01
C SER A 69 -11.39 16.43 -5.36
N ASP A 70 -10.85 16.76 -4.20
CA ASP A 70 -10.96 18.08 -3.60
C ASP A 70 -9.65 18.83 -3.84
N ARG A 71 -9.72 19.97 -4.53
CA ARG A 71 -8.54 20.70 -5.00
C ARG A 71 -8.36 21.95 -4.16
N TYR A 72 -7.24 22.01 -3.45
CA TYR A 72 -6.82 23.24 -2.80
C TYR A 72 -6.43 24.27 -3.87
N SER A 73 -6.95 25.50 -3.75
CA SER A 73 -6.51 26.60 -4.61
C SER A 73 -5.15 27.08 -4.11
N ILE A 74 -4.17 27.12 -5.01
CA ILE A 74 -2.77 27.51 -4.74
C ILE A 74 -2.53 28.89 -5.32
#